data_AF-A0A438HV89-F1
#
_entry.id   AF-A0A438HV89-F1
#
_cell.length_a   1.000
_cell.length_b   1.000
_cell.length_c   1.000
_cell.angle_alpha   90.00
_cell.angle_beta   90.00
_cell.angle_gamma   90.00
#
_symmetry.space_group_name_H-M   'P 1'
#
loop_
_entity.id
_entity.type
_entity.pdbx_description
1 polymer ?
#
loop_
_entity_poly.entity_id
_entity_poly.type
_entity_poly.pdbx_seq_one_letter_code
_entity_poly.pdbx_strand_id
1 'polypeptide(L)'
;MASEASSSANGDGVSASSAIDFLTLCHRLKTTKRAGWVKREVNNPESVADHMFRMGLMALIASDMTGVDRNKCVKMAIVHDIAEELAGN
;
A
#
# COMPACT_ATOMS: atom_id res chain seq x y z
N MET A 1 27.73 28.39 -34.56
CA MET A 1 26.39 28.35 -33.96
C MET A 1 25.96 26.89 -33.85
N ALA A 2 26.07 26.31 -32.67
CA ALA A 2 25.32 25.13 -32.26
C ALA A 2 25.06 25.33 -30.77
N SER A 3 23.82 25.73 -30.46
CA SER A 3 23.33 25.92 -29.10
C SER A 3 23.03 24.54 -28.53
N GLU A 4 23.81 24.08 -27.55
CA GLU A 4 23.43 22.93 -26.72
C GLU A 4 22.21 23.34 -25.88
N ALA A 5 21.05 22.76 -26.23
CA ALA A 5 19.86 22.86 -25.41
C ALA A 5 20.09 22.07 -24.12
N SER A 6 20.24 22.79 -23.01
CA SER A 6 20.14 22.24 -21.66
C SER A 6 18.77 21.57 -21.53
N SER A 7 18.74 20.24 -21.48
CA SER A 7 17.54 19.49 -21.14
C SER A 7 17.26 19.70 -19.66
N SER A 8 16.38 20.65 -19.36
CA SER A 8 15.76 20.82 -18.05
C SER A 8 15.15 19.47 -17.66
N ALA A 9 15.74 18.79 -16.68
CA ALA A 9 15.10 17.65 -16.04
C ALA A 9 13.80 18.17 -15.42
N ASN A 10 12.65 17.82 -16.01
CA ASN A 10 11.35 18.13 -15.44
C ASN A 10 11.30 17.54 -14.03
N GLY A 11 11.19 18.42 -13.05
CA GLY A 11 11.01 18.07 -11.65
C GLY A 11 9.58 17.60 -11.41
N ASP A 12 9.25 16.38 -11.87
CA ASP A 12 7.99 15.71 -11.55
C ASP A 12 8.10 14.96 -10.22
N GLY A 13 8.64 15.63 -9.20
CA GLY A 13 8.68 15.12 -7.84
C GLY A 13 7.29 15.19 -7.20
N VAL A 14 6.91 14.14 -6.46
CA VAL A 14 5.69 14.16 -5.63
C VAL A 14 5.80 15.33 -4.65
N SER A 15 4.83 16.26 -4.70
CA SER A 15 4.81 17.38 -3.76
C SER A 15 4.57 16.86 -2.34
N ALA A 16 5.16 17.51 -1.33
CA ALA A 16 4.96 17.12 0.07
C ALA A 16 3.48 17.06 0.46
N SER A 17 2.65 17.98 -0.06
CA SER A 17 1.20 17.98 0.17
C SER A 17 0.53 16.73 -0.38
N SER A 18 0.78 16.37 -1.65
CA SER A 18 0.20 15.17 -2.26
C SER A 18 0.64 13.87 -1.57
N ALA A 19 1.89 13.81 -1.10
CA ALA A 19 2.37 12.69 -0.29
C ALA A 19 1.64 12.60 1.06
N ILE A 20 1.41 13.73 1.74
CA ILE A 20 0.65 13.78 2.99
C ILE A 20 -0.80 13.35 2.77
N ASP A 21 -1.43 13.78 1.68
CA ASP A 21 -2.81 13.38 1.34
C ASP A 21 -2.90 11.86 1.14
N PHE A 22 -1.96 11.29 0.39
CA PHE A 22 -1.88 9.85 0.19
C PHE A 22 -1.63 9.08 1.50
N LEU A 23 -0.71 9.54 2.34
CA LEU A 23 -0.44 8.91 3.63
C LEU A 23 -1.65 9.03 4.58
N THR A 24 -2.40 10.12 4.50
CA THR A 24 -3.64 10.32 5.26
C THR A 24 -4.74 9.37 4.78
N LEU A 25 -4.85 9.13 3.47
CA LEU A 25 -5.72 8.09 2.92
C LEU A 25 -5.33 6.70 3.47
N CYS A 26 -4.06 6.33 3.38
CA CYS A 26 -3.56 5.06 3.91
C CYS A 26 -3.74 4.91 5.42
N HIS A 27 -3.70 6.00 6.19
CA HIS A 27 -3.93 5.98 7.63
C HIS A 27 -5.34 5.45 7.98
N ARG A 28 -6.35 5.77 7.17
CA ARG A 28 -7.75 5.35 7.41
C ARG A 28 -7.92 3.83 7.41
N LEU A 29 -7.04 3.10 6.72
CA LEU A 29 -6.98 1.63 6.74
C LEU A 29 -6.77 1.04 8.15
N LYS A 30 -6.23 1.82 9.09
CA LYS A 30 -6.06 1.41 10.50
C LYS A 30 -7.38 1.38 11.27
N THR A 31 -8.38 2.14 10.82
CA THR A 31 -9.71 2.21 11.43
C THR A 31 -10.76 1.46 10.62
N THR A 32 -10.48 1.16 9.36
CA THR A 32 -11.35 0.35 8.49
C THR A 32 -11.30 -1.12 8.92
N LYS A 33 -12.41 -1.62 9.48
CA LYS A 33 -12.54 -3.00 9.95
C LYS A 33 -12.85 -3.94 8.78
N ARG A 34 -12.28 -5.14 8.81
CA ARG A 34 -12.55 -6.16 7.78
C ARG A 34 -14.01 -6.62 7.85
N ALA A 35 -14.76 -6.37 6.78
CA ALA A 35 -16.22 -6.57 6.71
C ALA A 35 -16.65 -8.00 7.07
N GLY A 36 -15.85 -9.00 6.70
CA GLY A 36 -16.14 -10.41 7.01
C GLY A 36 -16.22 -10.71 8.51
N TRP A 37 -15.41 -10.04 9.34
CA TRP A 37 -15.43 -10.21 10.80
C TRP A 37 -16.57 -9.41 11.43
N VAL A 38 -16.83 -8.20 10.92
CA VAL A 38 -17.97 -7.36 11.37
C VAL A 38 -19.29 -8.10 11.14
N LYS A 39 -19.49 -8.69 9.96
CA LYS A 39 -20.69 -9.50 9.61
C LYS A 39 -20.88 -10.74 10.49
N ARG A 40 -19.81 -11.20 11.16
CA ARG A 40 -19.82 -12.36 12.07
C ARG A 40 -19.84 -11.94 13.55
N GLU A 41 -20.06 -10.66 13.83
CA GLU A 41 -20.15 -10.11 15.19
C GLU A 41 -18.90 -10.41 16.04
N VAL A 42 -17.73 -10.48 15.41
CA VAL A 42 -16.47 -10.66 16.14
C VAL A 42 -16.17 -9.38 16.91
N ASN A 43 -15.95 -9.52 18.21
CA ASN A 43 -15.54 -8.40 19.06
C ASN A 43 -14.15 -7.91 18.69
N ASN A 44 -14.02 -6.59 18.51
CA ASN A 44 -12.77 -5.90 18.13
C ASN A 44 -12.03 -6.57 16.95
N PRO A 45 -12.63 -6.57 15.75
CA PRO A 45 -12.01 -7.22 14.59
C PRO A 45 -10.76 -6.49 14.13
N GLU A 46 -9.88 -7.21 13.43
CA GLU A 46 -8.68 -6.62 12.80
C GLU A 46 -9.06 -5.54 11.78
N SER A 47 -8.18 -4.56 11.61
CA SER A 47 -8.27 -3.57 10.54
C SER A 47 -7.67 -4.10 9.23
N VAL A 48 -7.94 -3.40 8.13
CA VAL A 48 -7.30 -3.70 6.84
C VAL A 48 -5.77 -3.52 6.93
N ALA A 49 -5.31 -2.51 7.66
CA ALA A 49 -3.87 -2.32 7.90
C ALA A 49 -3.24 -3.49 8.70
N ASP A 50 -3.93 -4.02 9.71
CA ASP A 50 -3.47 -5.21 10.47
C ASP A 50 -3.30 -6.43 9.55
N HIS A 51 -4.27 -6.62 8.66
CA HIS A 51 -4.26 -7.70 7.66
C HIS A 51 -3.05 -7.60 6.72
N MET A 52 -2.88 -6.43 6.10
CA MET A 52 -1.78 -6.17 5.16
C MET A 52 -0.40 -6.27 5.83
N PHE A 53 -0.28 -5.84 7.09
CA PHE A 53 0.96 -5.98 7.87
C PHE A 53 1.34 -7.45 8.03
N ARG A 54 0.38 -8.30 8.45
CA ARG A 54 0.63 -9.75 8.60
C ARG A 54 0.97 -10.40 7.26
N MET A 55 0.31 -10.02 6.16
CA MET A 55 0.63 -10.54 4.83
C MET A 55 2.04 -10.13 4.35
N GLY A 56 2.46 -8.89 4.64
CA GLY A 56 3.81 -8.44 4.35
C GLY A 56 4.87 -9.26 5.08
N LEU A 57 4.63 -9.58 6.36
CA LEU A 57 5.49 -10.48 7.13
C LEU A 57 5.49 -11.91 6.56
N MET A 58 4.34 -12.44 6.18
CA MET A 58 4.24 -13.76 5.54
C MET A 58 5.05 -13.80 4.24
N ALA A 59 4.98 -12.77 3.41
CA ALA A 59 5.79 -12.67 2.21
C ALA A 59 7.29 -12.58 2.53
N LEU A 60 7.68 -11.86 3.59
CA LEU A 60 9.08 -11.72 3.99
C LEU A 60 9.71 -13.04 4.46
N ILE A 61 8.96 -13.85 5.23
CA ILE A 61 9.45 -15.14 5.76
C ILE A 61 9.21 -16.32 4.84
N ALA A 62 8.47 -16.13 3.74
CA ALA A 62 8.25 -17.17 2.76
C ALA A 62 9.59 -17.67 2.19
N SER A 63 9.69 -18.99 2.01
CA SER A 63 10.82 -19.62 1.34
C SER A 63 10.92 -19.13 -0.11
N ASP A 64 12.13 -19.09 -0.64
CA ASP A 64 12.32 -18.77 -2.04
C ASP A 64 11.61 -19.80 -2.92
N MET A 65 10.85 -19.31 -3.89
CA MET A 65 10.12 -20.13 -4.86
C MET A 65 10.60 -19.75 -6.26
N THR A 66 10.91 -20.75 -7.08
CA THR A 66 11.35 -20.52 -8.45
C THR A 66 10.28 -19.72 -9.23
N GLY A 67 10.69 -18.60 -9.81
CA GLY A 67 9.79 -17.72 -10.58
C GLY A 67 8.97 -16.72 -9.75
N VAL A 68 9.18 -16.64 -8.42
CA VAL A 68 8.50 -15.66 -7.56
C VAL A 68 9.49 -14.65 -7.00
N ASP A 69 9.21 -13.36 -7.22
CA ASP A 69 9.96 -12.26 -6.61
C ASP A 69 9.34 -11.89 -5.26
N ARG A 70 10.04 -12.27 -4.17
CA ARG A 70 9.63 -11.97 -2.80
C ARG A 70 9.47 -10.47 -2.53
N ASN A 71 10.34 -9.62 -3.07
CA ASN A 71 10.23 -8.16 -2.87
C ASN A 71 8.97 -7.62 -3.54
N LYS A 72 8.63 -8.14 -4.72
CA LYS A 72 7.37 -7.82 -5.39
C LYS A 72 6.18 -8.29 -4.56
N CYS A 73 6.22 -9.48 -3.97
CA CYS A 73 5.16 -9.97 -3.08
C CYS A 73 4.97 -9.09 -1.84
N VAL A 74 6.05 -8.66 -1.18
CA VAL A 74 5.97 -7.74 -0.03
C VAL A 74 5.35 -6.41 -0.46
N LYS A 75 5.80 -5.83 -1.59
CA LYS A 75 5.24 -4.59 -2.13
C LYS A 75 3.74 -4.73 -2.49
N MET A 76 3.34 -5.86 -3.07
CA MET A 76 1.94 -6.15 -3.38
C MET A 76 1.10 -6.25 -2.10
N ALA A 77 1.60 -6.97 -1.09
CA ALA A 77 0.90 -7.14 0.18
C ALA A 77 0.58 -5.79 0.85
N ILE A 78 1.49 -4.83 0.79
CA ILE A 78 1.31 -3.49 1.39
C ILE A 78 0.47 -2.53 0.53
N VAL A 79 0.05 -2.88 -0.69
CA VAL A 79 -0.79 -1.99 -1.52
C VAL A 79 -2.12 -2.59 -1.97
N HIS A 80 -2.28 -3.92 -1.93
CA HIS A 80 -3.40 -4.59 -2.60
C HIS A 80 -4.79 -4.16 -2.11
N ASP A 81 -4.92 -3.88 -0.82
CA ASP A 81 -6.19 -3.49 -0.20
C ASP A 81 -6.32 -1.96 0.04
N ILE A 82 -5.41 -1.13 -0.50
CA ILE A 82 -5.53 0.34 -0.36
C ILE A 82 -6.87 0.83 -0.98
N ALA A 83 -7.34 0.18 -2.03
CA ALA A 83 -8.59 0.51 -2.69
C ALA A 83 -9.83 0.24 -1.80
N GLU A 84 -9.74 -0.59 -0.76
CA GLU A 84 -10.86 -0.81 0.17
C GLU A 84 -11.27 0.50 0.88
N GLU A 85 -10.33 1.44 1.08
CA GLU A 85 -10.66 2.75 1.67
C GLU A 85 -11.50 3.64 0.74
N LEU A 86 -11.36 3.46 -0.58
CA LEU A 86 -12.07 4.25 -1.58
C LEU A 86 -13.41 3.62 -1.96
N ALA A 87 -13.46 2.28 -2.03
CA ALA A 87 -14.64 1.54 -2.43
C ALA A 87 -15.68 1.43 -1.30
N GLY A 88 -15.24 1.48 -0.04
CA GLY A 88 -16.07 1.13 1.10
C GLY A 88 -16.25 -0.39 1.17
N ASN A 89 -16.04 -0.95 2.36
CA ASN A 89 -16.15 -2.39 2.62
C ASN A 89 -17.56 -2.80 3.05
#